data_AF-A0A1T5K7X9-F1
#
_entry.id   AF-A0A1T5K7X9-F1
#
_cell.length_a   1.000
_cell.length_b   1.000
_cell.length_c   1.000
_cell.angle_alpha   90.00
_cell.angle_beta   90.00
_cell.angle_gamma   90.00
#
_symmetry.space_group_name_H-M   'P 1'
#
loop_
_entity.id
_entity.type
_entity.pdbx_description
1 polymer ?
#
loop_
_entity_poly.entity_id
_entity_poly.type
_entity_poly.pdbx_seq_one_letter_code
_entity_poly.pdbx_strand_id
1 'polypeptide(L)'
;MSAYSTYQPINCEFHDVLESVAVRRTVALIRYLDDDGLQASLQSRIADVYSLQGAEYLRLASGERIRLDQLLSIDGVQLASFPTD
;
A
#
# COMPACT_ATOMS: atom_id res chain seq x y z
N MET A 1 -14.74 14.00 -7.57
CA MET A 1 -13.60 14.73 -8.18
C MET A 1 -12.37 13.91 -7.89
N SER A 2 -11.94 13.04 -8.80
CA SER A 2 -10.71 12.27 -8.59
C SER A 2 -9.53 13.22 -8.78
N ALA A 3 -8.95 13.67 -7.66
CA ALA A 3 -7.73 14.45 -7.69
C ALA A 3 -6.64 13.56 -8.29
N TYR A 4 -6.15 13.91 -9.48
CA TYR A 4 -4.92 13.36 -10.02
C TYR A 4 -3.77 13.89 -9.15
N SER A 5 -3.59 13.30 -7.97
CA SER A 5 -2.47 13.59 -7.11
C SER A 5 -1.22 12.96 -7.70
N THR A 6 -0.21 13.80 -7.93
CA THR A 6 1.15 13.37 -8.26
C THR A 6 1.56 12.29 -7.28
N TYR A 7 2.07 11.17 -7.83
CA TYR A 7 2.53 10.06 -7.01
C TYR A 7 3.64 10.52 -6.07
N GLN A 8 3.52 10.13 -4.80
CA GLN A 8 4.53 10.42 -3.78
C GLN A 8 5.20 9.10 -3.38
N PRO A 9 6.48 8.87 -3.72
CA PRO A 9 7.14 7.61 -3.41
C PRO A 9 7.17 7.35 -1.91
N ILE A 10 6.99 6.09 -1.52
CA ILE A 10 7.12 5.66 -0.13
C ILE A 10 8.60 5.41 0.23
N ASN A 11 8.90 5.36 1.51
CA ASN A 11 10.23 5.01 2.00
C ASN A 11 10.59 3.54 1.64
N CYS A 12 11.83 3.30 1.21
CA CYS A 12 12.33 1.97 0.83
C CYS A 12 12.23 0.91 1.95
N GLU A 13 12.45 1.28 3.21
CA GLU A 13 12.28 0.36 4.34
C GLU A 13 10.82 -0.09 4.50
N PHE A 14 9.85 0.79 4.23
CA PHE A 14 8.44 0.37 4.20
C PHE A 14 8.16 -0.53 2.99
N HIS A 15 8.80 -0.27 1.85
CA HIS A 15 8.73 -1.16 0.69
C HIS A 15 9.21 -2.58 1.05
N ASP A 16 10.34 -2.71 1.75
CA ASP A 16 10.84 -4.01 2.22
C ASP A 16 9.86 -4.73 3.16
N VAL A 17 9.13 -3.98 4.00
CA VAL A 17 8.06 -4.55 4.83
C VAL A 17 6.96 -5.15 3.94
N LEU A 18 6.52 -4.42 2.91
CA LEU A 18 5.50 -4.92 1.97
C LEU A 18 5.98 -6.17 1.23
N GLU A 19 7.22 -6.19 0.77
CA GLU A 19 7.82 -7.36 0.13
C GLU A 19 7.87 -8.56 1.09
N SER A 20 8.28 -8.34 2.35
CA SER A 20 8.30 -9.39 3.37
C SER A 20 6.91 -9.99 3.60
N VAL A 21 5.88 -9.15 3.67
CA VAL A 21 4.49 -9.60 3.82
C VAL A 21 4.02 -10.37 2.57
N ALA A 22 4.35 -9.91 1.37
CA ALA A 22 4.04 -10.60 0.12
C ALA A 22 4.67 -12.00 0.05
N VAL A 23 5.95 -12.13 0.45
CA VAL A 23 6.67 -13.40 0.51
C VAL A 23 6.04 -14.37 1.51
N ARG A 24 5.56 -13.88 2.66
CA ARG A 24 4.88 -14.71 3.68
C ARG A 24 3.56 -15.28 3.16
N ARG A 25 2.90 -14.62 2.21
CA ARG A 25 1.59 -15.00 1.65
C ARG A 25 0.50 -15.19 2.72
N THR A 26 0.62 -14.47 3.83
CA THR A 26 -0.34 -14.46 4.93
C THR A 26 -1.39 -13.38 4.71
N VAL A 27 -2.56 -13.53 5.36
CA VAL A 27 -3.57 -12.47 5.39
C VAL A 27 -3.04 -11.35 6.27
N ALA A 28 -3.00 -10.13 5.73
CA ALA A 28 -2.59 -8.93 6.43
C ALA A 28 -3.78 -7.96 6.56
N LEU A 29 -3.83 -7.22 7.66
CA LEU A 29 -4.73 -6.07 7.81
C LEU A 29 -4.12 -4.86 7.11
N ILE A 30 -4.76 -4.42 6.04
CA ILE A 30 -4.30 -3.30 5.21
C ILE A 30 -5.22 -2.12 5.48
N ARG A 31 -4.64 -0.97 5.82
CA ARG A 31 -5.37 0.30 5.96
C ARG A 31 -4.86 1.29 4.93
N TYR A 32 -5.77 1.98 4.26
CA TYR A 32 -5.46 2.87 3.15
C TYR A 32 -6.51 3.99 3.05
N LEU A 33 -6.22 5.02 2.26
CA LEU A 33 -7.18 6.04 1.85
C LEU A 33 -7.83 5.60 0.53
N ASP A 34 -9.17 5.63 0.48
CA ASP A 34 -9.92 5.37 -0.75
C ASP A 34 -9.94 6.57 -1.70
N ASP A 35 -10.63 6.44 -2.83
CA ASP A 35 -10.76 7.49 -3.85
C ASP A 35 -11.46 8.76 -3.34
N ASP A 36 -12.24 8.67 -2.26
CA ASP A 36 -12.89 9.80 -1.60
C ASP A 36 -12.00 10.39 -0.47
N GLY A 37 -10.80 9.83 -0.26
CA GLY A 37 -9.87 10.24 0.80
C GLY A 37 -10.30 9.78 2.19
N LEU A 38 -11.21 8.81 2.28
CA LEU A 38 -11.67 8.23 3.53
C LEU A 38 -10.81 7.04 3.91
N GLN A 39 -10.63 6.82 5.22
CA GLN A 39 -9.88 5.66 5.70
C GLN A 39 -10.69 4.39 5.51
N ALA A 40 -10.17 3.50 4.66
CA ALA A 40 -10.68 2.16 4.45
C ALA A 40 -9.73 1.13 5.08
N SER A 41 -10.27 -0.04 5.39
CA SER A 41 -9.47 -1.18 5.83
C SER A 41 -10.03 -2.49 5.33
N LEU A 42 -9.14 -3.42 5.02
CA LEU A 42 -9.51 -4.77 4.59
C LEU A 42 -8.48 -5.79 5.07
N GLN A 43 -8.89 -7.05 5.11
CA GLN A 43 -7.99 -8.17 5.34
C GLN A 43 -7.81 -8.96 4.05
N SER A 44 -6.59 -8.99 3.53
CA SER A 44 -6.28 -9.72 2.31
C SER A 44 -4.83 -10.14 2.26
N ARG A 45 -4.48 -10.99 1.30
CA ARG A 45 -3.10 -11.37 1.02
C ARG A 45 -2.54 -10.44 -0.03
N ILE A 46 -1.31 -10.00 0.16
CA ILE A 46 -0.55 -9.33 -0.90
C ILE A 46 -0.13 -10.40 -1.91
N ALA A 47 -0.58 -10.22 -3.15
CA ALA A 47 -0.19 -11.05 -4.28
C ALA A 47 1.11 -10.53 -4.91
N ASP A 48 1.27 -9.21 -5.01
CA ASP A 48 2.42 -8.59 -5.67
C ASP A 48 2.60 -7.11 -5.26
N VAL A 49 3.82 -6.60 -5.40
CA VAL A 49 4.15 -5.17 -5.30
C VAL A 49 4.78 -4.77 -6.64
N TYR A 50 4.24 -3.76 -7.32
CA TYR A 50 4.65 -3.44 -8.68
C TYR A 50 4.47 -1.97 -9.03
N SER A 51 5.29 -1.48 -9.97
CA SER A 51 5.18 -0.13 -10.52
C SER A 51 4.37 -0.12 -11.83
N LEU A 52 3.48 0.85 -11.99
CA LEU A 52 2.68 1.06 -13.19
C LEU A 52 2.47 2.55 -13.44
N GLN A 53 2.82 3.02 -14.65
CA GLN A 53 2.62 4.42 -15.08
C GLN A 53 3.17 5.48 -14.10
N GLY A 54 4.34 5.23 -13.52
CA GLY A 54 5.01 6.19 -12.63
C GLY A 54 4.49 6.22 -11.19
N ALA A 55 3.66 5.25 -10.80
CA ALA A 55 3.23 5.04 -9.42
C ALA A 55 3.44 3.56 -9.03
N GLU A 56 3.47 3.28 -7.73
CA GLU A 56 3.61 1.92 -7.21
C GLU A 56 2.31 1.46 -6.56
N TYR A 57 2.07 0.15 -6.66
CA TYR A 57 0.82 -0.48 -6.27
C TYR A 57 1.05 -1.81 -5.56
N LEU A 58 0.21 -2.06 -4.57
CA LEU A 58 -0.07 -3.40 -4.06
C LEU A 58 -1.14 -4.05 -4.92
N ARG A 59 -0.90 -5.29 -5.34
CA ARG A 59 -1.94 -6.18 -5.86
C ARG A 59 -2.38 -7.12 -4.76
N LEU A 60 -3.68 -7.17 -4.50
CA LEU A 60 -4.26 -8.11 -3.55
C LEU A 60 -4.65 -9.41 -4.25
N ALA A 61 -4.76 -10.50 -3.47
CA ALA A 61 -5.20 -11.79 -3.97
C ALA A 61 -6.63 -11.76 -4.55
N SER A 62 -7.48 -10.82 -4.12
CA SER A 62 -8.80 -10.55 -4.70
C SER A 62 -8.74 -9.93 -6.10
N GLY A 63 -7.58 -9.42 -6.52
CA GLY A 63 -7.38 -8.69 -7.76
C GLY A 63 -7.45 -7.17 -7.62
N GLU A 64 -7.88 -6.67 -6.46
CA GLU A 64 -7.86 -5.25 -6.10
C GLU A 64 -6.44 -4.69 -6.10
N ARG A 65 -6.33 -3.38 -6.31
CA ARG A 65 -5.07 -2.65 -6.38
C ARG A 65 -5.14 -1.43 -5.48
N ILE A 66 -4.09 -1.24 -4.67
CA ILE A 66 -3.99 -0.10 -3.76
C ILE A 66 -2.69 0.63 -4.09
N ARG A 67 -2.73 1.94 -4.28
CA ARG A 67 -1.51 2.73 -4.47
C ARG A 67 -0.70 2.77 -3.18
N LEU A 68 0.62 2.63 -3.26
CA LEU A 68 1.46 2.61 -2.06
C LEU A 68 1.42 3.93 -1.29
N ASP A 69 1.31 5.05 -2.00
CA ASP A 69 1.22 6.40 -1.42
C ASP A 69 -0.14 6.71 -0.77
N GLN A 70 -1.10 5.79 -0.88
CA GLN A 70 -2.37 5.85 -0.17
C GLN A 70 -2.42 4.88 1.01
N LEU A 71 -1.36 4.08 1.24
CA LEU A 71 -1.30 3.20 2.40
C LEU A 71 -1.12 4.00 3.68
N LEU A 72 -1.80 3.53 4.72
CA LEU A 72 -1.65 4.04 6.08
C LEU A 72 -0.86 3.06 6.94
N SER A 73 -1.20 1.77 6.84
CA SER A 73 -0.48 0.72 7.58
C SER A 73 -0.74 -0.68 7.02
N ILE A 74 0.17 -1.59 7.36
CA ILE A 74 0.02 -3.03 7.15
C ILE A 74 0.35 -3.80 8.44
N ASP A 75 -0.57 -4.65 8.89
CA ASP A 75 -0.43 -5.42 10.15
C ASP A 75 0.01 -4.58 11.37
N GLY A 76 -0.42 -3.32 11.40
CA GLY A 76 -0.09 -2.35 12.45
C GLY A 76 1.22 -1.59 12.25
N VAL A 77 2.05 -1.96 11.26
CA VAL A 77 3.22 -1.18 10.85
C VAL A 77 2.75 0.05 10.07
N GLN A 78 2.97 1.24 10.63
CA GLN A 78 2.48 2.49 10.03
C GLN A 78 3.47 3.03 8.99
N LEU A 79 2.96 3.45 7.84
CA LEU A 79 3.78 4.12 6.81
C LEU A 79 4.42 5.39 7.38
N ALA A 80 3.68 6.17 8.18
CA ALA A 80 4.17 7.40 8.82
C ALA A 80 5.33 7.18 9.82
N SER A 81 5.61 5.94 10.21
CA SER A 81 6.80 5.62 11.03
C SER A 81 8.10 5.63 10.22
N PHE A 82 8.02 5.68 8.89
CA PHE A 82 9.15 5.71 7.97
C PHE A 82 9.20 7.07 7.28
N PRO A 83 10.03 8.02 7.75
CA PRO A 83 10.14 9.33 7.11
C PRO A 83 10.68 9.17 5.69
N THR A 84 10.05 9.86 4.73
CA THR A 84 10.61 10.03 3.38
C THR A 84 11.66 11.14 3.48
N ASP A 85 12.95 10.78 3.42
CA ASP A 85 14.07 11.76 3.34
C ASP A 85 14.12 12.43 1.96
#